data_AF-A0A7S3N606-F1
#
_entry.id   AF-A0A7S3N606-F1
#
_cell.length_a   1.000
_cell.length_b   1.000
_cell.length_c   1.000
_cell.angle_alpha   90.00
_cell.angle_beta   90.00
_cell.angle_gamma   90.00
#
_symmetry.space_group_name_H-M   'P 1'
#
loop_
_entity.id
_entity.type
_entity.pdbx_description
1 polymer ?
#
loop_
_entity_poly.entity_id
_entity_poly.type
_entity_poly.pdbx_seq_one_letter_code
_entity_poly.pdbx_strand_id
1 'polypeptide(L)'
;MKKMLKFDPSERISVADALKHDFFSDLHCEEDEPTTERVDAFDFDFEKYDLTIDELKIEIFDEISLYHSAKAQQKYIKNRKDHPEGVLHLKHKRIADQCKKFKRILP
;
A
#
# COMPACT_ATOMS: atom_id res chain seq x y z
N MET A 1 -6.26 27.46 -5.91
CA MET A 1 -4.85 27.11 -6.26
C MET A 1 -3.80 27.47 -5.21
N LYS A 2 -3.73 28.70 -4.66
CA LYS A 2 -2.69 29.09 -3.67
C LYS A 2 -2.62 28.21 -2.40
N LYS A 3 -3.71 27.51 -2.04
CA LYS A 3 -3.77 26.58 -0.90
C LYS A 3 -3.16 25.19 -1.19
N MET A 4 -2.98 24.81 -2.46
CA MET A 4 -2.46 23.49 -2.86
C MET A 4 -0.93 23.52 -3.07
N LEU A 5 -0.42 24.62 -3.65
CA LEU A 5 0.99 24.77 -3.99
C LEU A 5 1.77 25.44 -2.86
N LYS A 6 1.77 24.80 -1.69
CA LYS A 6 2.58 25.21 -0.53
C LYS A 6 3.88 24.42 -0.48
N PHE A 7 4.96 25.11 -0.09
CA PHE A 7 6.27 24.49 0.06
C PHE A 7 6.23 23.42 1.16
N ASP A 8 5.76 23.81 2.35
CA ASP A 8 5.51 22.88 3.44
C ASP A 8 4.31 21.97 3.08
N PRO A 9 4.49 20.63 3.06
CA PRO A 9 3.39 19.70 2.82
C PRO A 9 2.26 19.82 3.84
N SER A 10 2.56 20.16 5.09
CA SER A 10 1.58 20.30 6.16
C SER A 10 0.67 21.53 5.99
N GLU A 11 1.12 22.53 5.22
CA GLU A 11 0.33 23.70 4.87
C GLU A 11 -0.57 23.47 3.64
N ARG A 12 -0.40 22.36 2.91
CA ARG A 12 -1.25 22.07 1.75
C ARG A 12 -2.65 21.72 2.22
N ILE A 13 -3.64 22.25 1.53
CA ILE A 13 -5.05 21.87 1.73
C ILE A 13 -5.24 20.36 1.55
N SER A 14 -6.09 19.76 2.38
CA SER A 14 -6.46 18.35 2.24
C SER A 14 -7.33 18.13 1.00
N VAL A 15 -7.43 16.89 0.51
CA VAL A 15 -8.32 16.56 -0.61
C VAL A 15 -9.78 16.84 -0.24
N ALA A 16 -10.20 16.46 0.97
CA ALA A 16 -11.56 16.71 1.46
C ALA A 16 -11.91 18.20 1.51
N ASP A 17 -10.99 19.05 1.99
CA ASP A 17 -11.20 20.51 2.01
C ASP A 17 -11.14 21.12 0.61
N ALA A 18 -10.38 20.51 -0.32
CA ALA A 18 -10.28 20.96 -1.70
C ALA A 18 -11.57 20.70 -2.49
N LEU A 19 -12.25 19.58 -2.25
CA LEU A 19 -13.53 19.24 -2.87
C LEU A 19 -14.64 20.24 -2.48
N LYS A 20 -14.56 20.80 -1.27
CA LYS A 20 -15.47 21.85 -0.75
C LYS A 20 -15.21 23.25 -1.32
N HIS A 21 -14.21 23.43 -2.18
CA HIS A 21 -13.88 24.74 -2.71
C HIS A 21 -14.94 25.20 -3.73
N ASP A 22 -15.28 26.50 -3.74
CA ASP A 22 -16.24 27.14 -4.67
C ASP A 22 -16.03 26.84 -6.16
N PHE A 23 -14.86 26.33 -6.54
CA PHE A 23 -14.58 25.95 -7.92
C PHE A 23 -15.32 24.66 -8.33
N PHE A 24 -15.56 23.77 -7.35
CA PHE A 24 -16.26 22.52 -7.52
C PHE A 24 -17.70 22.58 -6.99
N SER A 25 -18.26 23.75 -6.67
CA SER A 25 -19.59 23.88 -6.06
C SER A 25 -20.70 23.16 -6.82
N ASP A 26 -20.59 23.14 -8.15
CA ASP A 26 -21.60 22.56 -9.03
C ASP A 26 -21.47 21.03 -9.16
N LEU A 27 -20.38 20.46 -8.66
CA LEU A 27 -20.03 19.03 -8.75
C LEU A 27 -19.91 18.36 -7.39
N HIS A 28 -19.61 19.12 -6.33
CA HIS A 28 -19.34 18.59 -5.00
C HIS A 28 -20.59 17.94 -4.41
N CYS A 29 -20.47 16.67 -4.02
CA CYS A 29 -21.55 15.88 -3.44
C CYS A 29 -20.96 14.93 -2.40
N GLU A 30 -21.05 15.28 -1.11
CA GLU A 30 -20.46 14.47 -0.03
C GLU A 30 -20.96 13.01 -0.02
N GLU A 31 -22.21 12.78 -0.44
CA GLU A 31 -22.81 11.43 -0.52
C GLU A 31 -22.22 10.57 -1.66
N ASP A 32 -21.65 11.20 -2.71
CA ASP A 32 -21.03 10.53 -3.87
C ASP A 32 -19.48 10.56 -3.79
N GLU A 33 -18.93 10.98 -2.65
CA GLU A 33 -17.49 11.09 -2.40
C GLU A 33 -17.05 10.13 -1.27
N PRO A 34 -17.07 8.80 -1.51
CA PRO A 34 -16.76 7.83 -0.47
C PRO A 34 -15.30 7.91 -0.02
N THR A 35 -15.08 7.64 1.26
CA THR A 35 -13.75 7.41 1.83
C THR A 35 -13.50 5.92 2.01
N THR A 36 -12.23 5.55 2.15
CA THR A 36 -11.82 4.18 2.47
C THR A 36 -10.98 4.17 3.74
N GLU A 37 -10.91 3.01 4.38
CA GLU A 37 -10.00 2.79 5.49
C GLU A 37 -8.54 2.93 5.04
N ARG A 38 -7.65 3.23 5.99
CA ARG A 38 -6.22 3.29 5.70
C ARG A 38 -5.76 1.92 5.20
N VAL A 39 -5.09 1.91 4.04
CA VAL A 39 -4.53 0.69 3.47
C VAL A 39 -3.46 0.11 4.39
N ASP A 40 -3.46 -1.21 4.56
CA ASP A 40 -2.53 -1.92 5.43
C ASP A 40 -1.11 -1.93 4.83
N ALA A 41 -0.10 -1.85 5.68
CA ALA A 41 1.30 -1.98 5.26
C ALA A 41 1.59 -3.37 4.65
N PHE A 42 0.77 -4.37 4.99
CA PHE A 42 0.78 -5.70 4.39
C PHE A 42 0.60 -5.67 2.87
N ASP A 43 -0.31 -4.83 2.38
CA ASP A 43 -0.63 -4.75 0.94
C ASP A 43 0.50 -4.12 0.13
N PHE A 44 1.40 -3.40 0.79
CA PHE A 44 2.59 -2.76 0.20
C PHE A 44 3.89 -3.54 0.50
N ASP A 45 3.82 -4.77 0.98
CA ASP A 45 5.01 -5.55 1.34
C ASP A 45 5.97 -5.79 0.15
N PHE A 46 5.44 -5.84 -1.08
CA PHE A 46 6.27 -5.98 -2.29
C PHE A 46 7.12 -4.74 -2.60
N GLU A 47 6.70 -3.54 -2.18
CA GLU A 47 7.46 -2.30 -2.41
C GLU A 47 8.64 -2.17 -1.44
N LYS A 48 8.64 -2.93 -0.34
CA LYS A 48 9.71 -2.91 0.66
C LYS A 48 11.02 -3.50 0.15
N TYR A 49 11.00 -4.23 -0.98
CA TYR A 49 12.13 -5.02 -1.47
C TYR A 49 12.34 -4.89 -2.97
N ASP A 50 13.61 -4.92 -3.40
CA ASP A 50 13.95 -4.97 -4.81
C ASP A 50 13.72 -6.37 -5.37
N LEU A 51 12.54 -6.65 -5.94
CA LEU A 51 12.21 -7.95 -6.53
C LEU A 51 12.93 -8.18 -7.87
N THR A 52 13.38 -9.41 -8.09
CA THR A 52 13.76 -9.86 -9.43
C THR A 52 12.51 -10.09 -10.28
N ILE A 53 12.68 -10.13 -11.60
CA ILE A 53 11.57 -10.40 -12.54
C ILE A 53 10.88 -11.72 -12.19
N ASP A 54 11.62 -12.76 -11.81
CA ASP A 54 11.04 -14.07 -11.51
C ASP A 54 10.28 -14.09 -10.18
N GLU A 55 10.76 -13.36 -9.16
CA GLU A 55 10.00 -13.18 -7.91
C GLU A 55 8.73 -12.36 -8.16
N LEU A 56 8.80 -11.29 -8.97
CA LEU A 56 7.64 -10.48 -9.32
C LEU A 56 6.58 -11.28 -10.09
N LYS A 57 6.99 -12.16 -11.02
CA LYS A 57 6.05 -13.08 -11.70
C LYS A 57 5.29 -13.96 -10.71
N ILE A 58 5.97 -14.44 -9.66
CA ILE A 58 5.35 -15.26 -8.62
C ILE A 58 4.35 -14.42 -7.81
N GLU A 59 4.67 -13.17 -7.47
CA GLU A 59 3.72 -12.30 -6.75
C GLU A 59 2.48 -11.99 -7.59
N ILE A 60 2.64 -11.71 -8.89
CA ILE A 60 1.50 -11.50 -9.80
C ILE A 60 0.64 -12.77 -9.90
N PHE A 61 1.27 -13.94 -9.98
CA PHE A 61 0.54 -15.21 -10.04
C PHE A 61 -0.23 -15.50 -8.75
N ASP A 62 0.36 -15.20 -7.59
CA ASP A 62 -0.30 -15.34 -6.29
C ASP A 62 -1.49 -14.39 -6.17
N GLU A 63 -1.38 -13.16 -6.68
CA GLU A 63 -2.46 -12.19 -6.74
C GLU A 63 -3.61 -12.69 -7.62
N ILE A 64 -3.32 -13.25 -8.80
CA ILE A 64 -4.34 -13.90 -9.62
C ILE A 64 -4.97 -15.06 -8.84
N SER A 65 -4.17 -15.90 -8.19
CA SER A 65 -4.65 -17.05 -7.43
C SER A 65 -5.58 -16.66 -6.27
N LEU A 66 -5.38 -15.49 -5.67
CA LEU A 66 -6.26 -14.94 -4.63
C LEU A 66 -7.72 -14.85 -5.10
N TYR A 67 -7.95 -14.46 -6.36
CA TYR A 67 -9.31 -14.33 -6.91
C TYR A 67 -9.90 -15.65 -7.43
N HIS A 68 -9.08 -16.70 -7.58
CA HIS A 68 -9.50 -17.96 -8.21
C HIS A 68 -9.49 -19.17 -7.25
N SER A 69 -9.04 -19.01 -6.00
CA SER A 69 -8.96 -20.11 -5.03
C SER A 69 -9.34 -19.67 -3.61
N ALA A 70 -10.36 -20.30 -3.05
CA ALA A 70 -10.76 -20.09 -1.65
C ALA A 70 -9.62 -20.39 -0.67
N LYS A 71 -8.74 -21.35 -0.98
CA LYS A 71 -7.58 -21.68 -0.15
C LYS A 71 -6.54 -20.54 -0.16
N ALA A 72 -6.32 -19.92 -1.30
CA ALA A 72 -5.43 -18.76 -1.41
C ALA A 72 -5.98 -17.57 -0.61
N GLN A 73 -7.29 -17.31 -0.68
CA GLN A 73 -7.97 -16.27 0.10
C GLN A 73 -7.81 -16.49 1.61
N GLN A 74 -8.08 -17.71 2.08
CA GLN A 74 -7.91 -18.04 3.50
C GLN A 74 -6.47 -17.84 3.97
N LYS A 75 -5.49 -18.22 3.14
CA LYS A 75 -4.07 -18.01 3.42
C LYS A 75 -3.74 -16.52 3.50
N TYR A 76 -4.21 -15.70 2.55
CA TYR A 76 -3.99 -14.26 2.53
C TYR A 76 -4.58 -13.59 3.77
N ILE A 77 -5.85 -13.86 4.10
CA ILE A 77 -6.52 -13.28 5.28
C ILE A 77 -5.77 -13.65 6.56
N LYS A 78 -5.33 -14.91 6.68
CA LYS A 78 -4.53 -15.38 7.80
C LYS A 78 -3.18 -14.65 7.88
N ASN A 79 -2.46 -14.57 6.76
CA ASN A 79 -1.16 -13.90 6.72
C ASN A 79 -1.27 -12.42 7.07
N ARG A 80 -2.29 -11.71 6.57
CA ARG A 80 -2.55 -10.31 6.88
C ARG A 80 -2.81 -10.09 8.38
N LYS A 81 -3.53 -11.02 9.02
CA LYS A 81 -3.79 -10.97 10.47
C LYS A 81 -2.55 -11.29 11.31
N ASP A 82 -1.82 -12.33 10.95
CA ASP A 82 -0.70 -12.85 11.74
C ASP A 82 0.61 -12.06 11.51
N HIS A 83 0.73 -11.40 10.35
CA HIS A 83 1.93 -10.70 9.90
C HIS A 83 1.57 -9.35 9.24
N PRO A 84 1.09 -8.34 9.99
CA PRO A 84 0.67 -7.06 9.41
C PRO A 84 1.79 -6.31 8.68
N GLU A 85 3.06 -6.59 9.01
CA GLU A 85 4.21 -6.01 8.33
C GLU A 85 4.60 -6.71 7.03
N GLY A 86 3.90 -7.77 6.64
CA GLY A 86 4.18 -8.53 5.43
C GLY A 86 4.86 -9.88 5.65
N VAL A 87 4.88 -10.71 4.60
CA VAL A 87 5.36 -12.10 4.60
C VAL A 87 6.37 -12.41 3.48
N LEU A 88 6.66 -11.45 2.62
CA LEU A 88 7.47 -11.65 1.43
C LEU A 88 8.93 -12.03 1.78
N HIS A 89 9.42 -11.49 2.91
CA HIS A 89 10.70 -11.87 3.50
C HIS A 89 10.77 -13.34 3.97
N LEU A 90 9.63 -13.97 4.26
CA LEU A 90 9.55 -15.40 4.60
C LEU A 90 9.52 -16.27 3.35
N LYS A 91 9.00 -15.73 2.24
CA LYS A 91 8.81 -16.43 0.97
C LYS A 91 10.10 -16.49 0.14
N HIS A 92 10.80 -15.36 0.04
CA HIS A 92 12.02 -15.25 -0.78
C HIS A 92 13.26 -15.11 0.10
N LYS A 93 14.14 -16.11 0.08
CA LYS A 93 15.37 -16.14 0.90
C LYS A 93 16.26 -14.91 0.68
N ARG A 94 16.34 -14.44 -0.58
CA ARG A 94 17.12 -13.25 -0.96
C ARG A 94 16.65 -12.00 -0.23
N ILE A 95 15.33 -11.87 -0.03
CA ILE A 95 14.72 -10.76 0.68
C ILE A 95 15.05 -10.81 2.18
N ALA A 96 15.00 -12.00 2.79
CA ALA A 96 15.44 -12.17 4.17
C ALA A 96 16.87 -11.68 4.41
N ASP A 97 17.75 -11.81 3.41
CA ASP A 97 19.13 -11.33 3.48
C ASP A 97 19.24 -9.82 3.23
N GLN A 98 18.37 -9.21 2.41
CA GLN A 98 18.25 -7.75 2.29
C GLN A 98 17.88 -7.10 3.63
N CYS A 99 16.91 -7.66 4.37
CA CYS A 99 16.54 -7.18 5.71
C CYS A 99 17.71 -7.17 6.70
N LYS A 100 18.60 -8.18 6.62
CA LYS A 100 19.79 -8.27 7.50
C LYS A 100 20.85 -7.24 7.17
N LYS A 101 20.98 -6.88 5.89
CA LYS A 101 21.97 -5.90 5.42
C LYS A 101 21.62 -4.48 5.89
N PHE A 102 20.34 -4.10 5.84
CA PHE A 102 19.88 -2.78 6.29
C PHE A 102 20.06 -2.58 7.81
N LYS A 103 19.83 -3.62 8.63
CA LYS A 103 20.02 -3.56 10.09
C LYS A 103 21.48 -3.42 10.54
N ARG A 104 22.46 -3.68 9.67
CA ARG A 104 23.90 -3.55 9.98
C ARG A 104 24.47 -2.15 9.72
N ILE A 105 23.69 -1.24 9.15
CA ILE A 105 24.15 0.08 8.68
C ILE A 105 23.58 1.23 9.56
N LEU A 106 22.61 0.95 10.43
CA LEU A 106 22.12 1.91 11.42
C LEU A 106 22.96 1.81 12.71
N PRO A 107 23.40 2.94 13.31
CA PRO A 107 24.23 2.97 14.51
C PRO A 107 23.52 2.44 15.76
#